data_AF-G6FQ83-F1
#
_entry.id   AF-G6FQ83-F1
#
_cell.length_a   1.000
_cell.length_b   1.000
_cell.length_c   1.000
_cell.angle_alpha   90.00
_cell.angle_beta   90.00
_cell.angle_gamma   90.00
#
_symmetry.space_group_name_H-M   'P 1'
#
loop_
_entity.id
_entity.type
_entity.pdbx_description
1 polymer ?
#
loop_
_entity_poly.entity_id
_entity_poly.type
_entity_poly.pdbx_seq_one_letter_code
_entity_poly.pdbx_strand_id
1 'polypeptide(L)'
;MDTLILDLLAYSRLGRSEIWLQRLSLDSAIAEVLKELQPEIQVAQAHITIESPLPIVKAHRTILVQVLINLISNAIKFVNADVQPQVRIWAEERVGEEGG
;
A
#
# COMPACT_ATOMS: atom_id res chain seq x y z
N MET A 1 16.16 10.08 3.20
CA MET A 1 16.81 9.73 1.91
C MET A 1 16.94 8.21 1.88
N ASP A 2 15.81 7.52 2.08
CA ASP A 2 15.76 6.10 2.48
C ASP A 2 14.91 5.28 1.51
N THR A 3 14.17 5.94 0.61
CA THR A 3 13.30 5.32 -0.39
C THR A 3 14.09 4.58 -1.47
N LEU A 4 15.21 5.15 -1.95
CA LEU A 4 16.05 4.47 -2.96
C LEU A 4 16.68 3.16 -2.45
N ILE A 5 16.96 3.04 -1.14
CA ILE A 5 17.55 1.82 -0.56
C ILE A 5 16.46 0.75 -0.35
N LEU A 6 15.26 1.15 0.10
CA LEU A 6 14.12 0.24 0.23
C LEU A 6 13.66 -0.29 -1.13
N ASP A 7 13.64 0.57 -2.16
CA ASP A 7 13.26 0.19 -3.53
C ASP A 7 14.28 -0.80 -4.13
N LEU A 8 15.57 -0.63 -3.84
CA LEU A 8 16.62 -1.57 -4.26
C LEU A 8 16.55 -2.92 -3.50
N LEU A 9 16.22 -2.91 -2.21
CA LEU A 9 16.03 -4.12 -1.41
C LEU A 9 14.76 -4.90 -1.79
N ALA A 10 13.70 -4.21 -2.18
CA ALA A 10 12.50 -4.82 -2.76
C ALA A 10 12.81 -5.44 -4.13
N TYR A 11 13.55 -4.72 -4.99
CA TYR A 11 13.97 -5.21 -6.30
C TYR A 11 14.87 -6.47 -6.22
N SER A 12 15.84 -6.49 -5.29
CA SER A 12 16.77 -7.62 -5.10
C SER A 12 16.09 -8.91 -4.59
N ARG A 13 15.02 -8.79 -3.80
CA ARG A 13 14.27 -9.94 -3.28
C ARG A 13 13.37 -10.62 -4.33
N LEU A 14 13.04 -9.91 -5.42
CA LEU A 14 12.20 -10.42 -6.51
C LEU A 14 12.93 -11.33 -7.49
N GLY A 15 14.26 -11.32 -7.51
CA GLY A 15 15.03 -12.06 -8.52
C GLY A 15 15.16 -13.57 -8.29
N ARG A 16 14.68 -14.15 -7.18
CA ARG A 16 15.00 -15.55 -6.80
C ARG A 16 13.85 -16.41 -6.25
N SER A 17 12.62 -15.92 -6.19
CA SER A 17 11.45 -16.74 -5.83
C SER A 17 10.40 -16.63 -6.93
N GLU A 18 9.82 -17.76 -7.31
CA GLU A 18 8.68 -17.79 -8.24
C GLU A 18 7.59 -16.84 -7.72
N ILE A 19 7.24 -15.82 -8.52
CA ILE A 19 6.20 -14.87 -8.16
C ILE A 19 4.85 -15.54 -8.42
N TRP A 20 4.34 -16.22 -7.40
CA TRP A 20 3.01 -16.82 -7.43
C TRP A 20 1.93 -15.75 -7.20
N LEU A 21 1.24 -15.39 -8.28
CA LEU A 21 0.09 -14.49 -8.23
C LEU A 21 -1.14 -15.24 -7.70
N GLN A 22 -1.84 -14.63 -6.75
CA GLN A 22 -3.07 -15.17 -6.17
C GLN A 22 -4.15 -14.10 -6.12
N ARG A 23 -5.42 -14.51 -6.00
CA ARG A 23 -6.54 -13.60 -5.78
C ARG A 23 -6.49 -13.08 -4.34
N LEU A 24 -6.44 -11.76 -4.17
CA LEU A 24 -6.32 -11.09 -2.88
C LEU A 24 -7.40 -10.02 -2.74
N SER A 25 -8.09 -10.02 -1.59
CA SER A 25 -8.96 -8.91 -1.19
C SER A 25 -8.10 -7.73 -0.75
N LEU A 26 -8.29 -6.58 -1.41
CA LEU A 26 -7.62 -5.34 -1.02
C LEU A 26 -8.07 -4.87 0.36
N ASP A 27 -9.34 -5.03 0.74
CA ASP A 27 -9.81 -4.71 2.09
C ASP A 27 -9.00 -5.46 3.16
N SER A 28 -8.77 -6.77 2.95
CA SER A 28 -8.02 -7.59 3.90
C SER A 28 -6.54 -7.19 3.97
N ALA A 29 -5.92 -6.91 2.82
CA ALA A 29 -4.53 -6.47 2.75
C ALA A 29 -4.34 -5.09 3.43
N ILE A 30 -5.25 -4.15 3.19
CA ILE A 30 -5.21 -2.83 3.82
C ILE A 30 -5.43 -2.94 5.34
N ALA A 31 -6.36 -3.79 5.80
CA ALA A 31 -6.56 -4.00 7.23
C ALA A 31 -5.29 -4.53 7.94
N GLU A 32 -4.55 -5.43 7.30
CA GLU A 32 -3.25 -5.90 7.79
C GLU A 32 -2.23 -4.76 7.89
N VAL A 33 -2.12 -3.95 6.83
CA VAL A 33 -1.19 -2.81 6.78
C VAL A 33 -1.54 -1.73 7.81
N LEU A 34 -2.82 -1.43 8.01
CA LEU A 34 -3.26 -0.45 9.00
C LEU A 34 -2.99 -0.93 10.44
N LYS A 35 -3.03 -2.24 10.67
CA LYS A 35 -2.62 -2.81 11.96
C LYS A 35 -1.11 -2.68 12.18
N GLU A 36 -0.31 -2.89 11.14
CA GLU A 36 1.14 -2.71 11.21
C GLU A 36 1.53 -1.25 11.44
N LEU A 37 0.88 -0.30 10.76
CA LEU A 37 1.14 1.14 10.86
C LEU A 37 0.40 1.83 12.01
N GLN A 38 -0.24 1.07 12.91
CA GLN A 38 -1.02 1.63 14.01
C GLN A 38 -0.22 2.62 14.89
N PRO A 39 1.06 2.37 15.24
CA PRO A 39 1.86 3.33 16.01
C PRO A 39 2.05 4.65 15.27
N GLU A 40 2.39 4.62 13.98
CA GLU A 40 2.58 5.82 13.15
C GLU A 40 1.29 6.60 13.01
N ILE A 41 0.16 5.91 12.81
CA ILE A 41 -1.17 6.52 12.72
C ILE A 41 -1.51 7.27 14.01
N GLN A 42 -1.24 6.65 15.17
CA GLN A 42 -1.51 7.26 16.47
C GLN A 42 -0.63 8.48 16.74
N VAL A 43 0.68 8.38 16.46
CA VAL A 43 1.63 9.48 16.66
C VAL A 43 1.29 10.68 15.77
N ALA A 44 0.96 10.44 14.51
CA ALA A 44 0.60 11.49 13.57
C ALA A 44 -0.86 11.97 13.71
N GLN A 45 -1.66 11.31 14.57
CA GLN A 45 -3.11 11.46 14.64
C GLN A 45 -3.78 11.40 13.26
N ALA A 46 -3.27 10.54 12.36
CA ALA A 46 -3.75 10.49 10.98
C ALA A 46 -5.20 10.02 10.91
N HIS A 47 -6.01 10.69 10.08
CA HIS A 47 -7.36 10.25 9.77
C HIS A 47 -7.35 9.45 8.47
N ILE A 48 -7.84 8.22 8.53
CA ILE A 48 -7.84 7.29 7.39
C ILE A 48 -9.28 6.95 7.04
N THR A 49 -9.64 7.19 5.77
CA THR A 49 -10.94 6.84 5.20
C THR A 49 -10.73 5.82 4.08
N ILE A 50 -11.45 4.71 4.14
CA ILE A 50 -11.42 3.66 3.11
C ILE A 50 -12.77 3.64 2.40
N GLU A 51 -12.75 3.74 1.08
CA GLU A 51 -13.92 3.56 0.23
C GLU A 51 -14.08 2.08 -0.12
N SER A 52 -14.74 1.36 0.78
CA SER A 52 -15.09 -0.05 0.59
C SER A 52 -16.42 -0.21 -0.16
N PRO A 53 -16.64 -1.34 -0.85
CA PRO A 53 -15.72 -2.47 -0.98
C PRO A 53 -14.59 -2.20 -1.99
N LEU A 54 -13.39 -2.69 -1.69
CA LEU A 54 -12.27 -2.62 -2.62
C LEU A 54 -12.20 -3.92 -3.46
N PRO A 55 -11.74 -3.85 -4.73
CA PRO A 55 -11.75 -4.99 -5.61
C PRO A 55 -10.79 -6.10 -5.16
N ILE A 56 -11.06 -7.32 -5.63
CA ILE A 56 -10.12 -8.43 -5.53
C ILE A 56 -9.14 -8.32 -6.70
N VAL A 57 -7.84 -8.35 -6.40
CA VAL A 57 -6.78 -8.25 -7.41
C VAL A 57 -5.97 -9.55 -7.51
N LYS A 58 -5.35 -9.79 -8.67
CA LYS A 58 -4.33 -10.83 -8.82
C LYS A 58 -2.97 -10.23 -8.52
N ALA A 59 -2.36 -10.60 -7.39
CA ALA A 59 -1.06 -10.09 -6.99
C ALA A 59 -0.31 -11.11 -6.12
N HIS A 60 0.99 -10.91 -5.98
CA HIS A 60 1.77 -11.63 -4.97
C HIS A 60 1.61 -10.92 -3.62
N ARG A 61 1.12 -11.65 -2.62
CA ARG A 61 0.71 -11.08 -1.32
C ARG A 61 1.79 -10.21 -0.68
N THR A 62 3.00 -10.73 -0.52
CA THR A 62 4.10 -10.01 0.14
C THR A 62 4.47 -8.72 -0.59
N ILE A 63 4.43 -8.72 -1.93
CA ILE A 63 4.79 -7.54 -2.72
C ILE A 63 3.69 -6.49 -2.57
N LEU A 64 2.43 -6.90 -2.71
CA LEU A 64 1.29 -6.00 -2.58
C LEU A 64 1.24 -5.34 -1.21
N VAL A 65 1.38 -6.13 -0.14
CA VAL A 65 1.41 -5.62 1.24
C VAL A 65 2.57 -4.63 1.42
N GLN A 66 3.77 -4.93 0.93
CA GLN A 66 4.91 -4.01 1.01
C GLN A 66 4.66 -2.69 0.27
N VAL A 67 4.07 -2.76 -0.92
CA VAL A 67 3.70 -1.55 -1.68
C VAL A 67 2.69 -0.72 -0.90
N LEU A 68 1.65 -1.34 -0.35
CA LEU A 68 0.64 -0.65 0.46
C LEU A 68 1.24 -0.01 1.71
N ILE A 69 2.15 -0.69 2.42
CA ILE A 69 2.89 -0.13 3.56
C ILE A 69 3.63 1.13 3.13
N ASN A 70 4.39 1.06 2.04
CA ASN A 70 5.18 2.18 1.56
C ASN A 70 4.29 3.38 1.21
N LEU A 71 3.19 3.16 0.48
CA LEU A 71 2.27 4.22 0.08
C LEU A 71 1.56 4.86 1.28
N ILE A 72 1.00 4.05 2.19
CA ILE A 72 0.24 4.54 3.35
C ILE A 72 1.19 5.21 4.36
N SER A 73 2.35 4.63 4.63
CA SER A 73 3.35 5.24 5.51
C SER A 73 3.84 6.58 4.98
N ASN A 74 4.07 6.68 3.66
CA ASN A 74 4.44 7.94 3.04
C ASN A 74 3.32 8.98 3.15
N ALA A 75 2.06 8.59 2.95
CA ALA A 75 0.91 9.49 3.08
C ALA A 75 0.76 10.05 4.51
N ILE A 76 1.13 9.28 5.53
CA ILE A 76 1.12 9.71 6.93
C ILE A 76 2.31 10.64 7.23
N LYS A 77 3.51 10.30 6.73
CA LYS A 77 4.76 11.00 7.06
C LYS A 77 4.93 12.33 6.32
N PHE A 78 4.48 12.40 5.07
CA PHE A 78 4.74 13.53 4.17
C PHE A 78 3.56 14.50 4.12
N VAL A 79 3.30 15.14 5.25
CA VAL A 79 2.40 16.29 5.38
C VAL A 79 3.14 17.45 6.04
N ASN A 80 2.60 18.66 5.93
CA ASN A 80 3.17 19.82 6.63
C ASN A 80 3.12 19.59 8.15
N ALA A 81 4.13 20.08 8.88
CA ALA A 81 4.32 19.80 10.32
C ALA A 81 3.12 20.15 11.22
N ASP A 82 2.24 21.06 10.77
CA ASP A 82 1.06 21.52 11.51
C ASP A 82 -0.27 21.04 10.90
N VAL A 83 -0.22 20.09 9.97
CA VAL A 83 -1.42 19.56 9.29
C VAL A 83 -1.61 18.10 9.68
N GLN A 84 -2.79 17.80 10.22
CA GLN A 84 -3.20 16.42 10.47
C GLN A 84 -3.30 15.65 9.15
N PRO A 85 -2.63 14.50 8.98
CA PRO A 85 -2.73 13.71 7.75
C PRO A 85 -4.16 13.22 7.51
N GLN A 86 -4.65 13.41 6.28
CA GLN A 86 -5.93 12.90 5.81
C GLN A 86 -5.67 11.94 4.65
N VAL A 87 -5.80 10.63 4.90
CA VAL A 87 -5.49 9.59 3.92
C VAL A 87 -6.78 8.94 3.44
N ARG A 88 -7.08 9.10 2.15
CA ARG A 88 -8.24 8.50 1.50
C ARG A 88 -7.79 7.35 0.59
N ILE A 89 -8.30 6.15 0.85
CA ILE A 89 -7.95 4.94 0.09
C ILE A 89 -9.16 4.49 -0.71
N TRP A 90 -9.01 4.39 -2.02
CA TRP A 90 -10.04 3.97 -2.97
C TRP A 90 -9.41 3.19 -4.12
N ALA A 91 -10.23 2.50 -4.90
CA ALA A 91 -9.78 1.78 -6.08
C ALA A 91 -10.83 1.88 -7.19
N GLU A 92 -10.37 1.88 -8.42
CA GLU A 92 -11.19 1.77 -9.63
C GLU A 92 -10.71 0.59 -10.47
N GLU A 93 -11.66 -0.12 -11.09
CA GLU A 93 -11.32 -1.07 -12.13
C GLU A 93 -11.06 -0.28 -13.42
N ARG A 94 -9.81 -0.31 -13.90
CA ARG A 94 -9.50 0.17 -15.24
C ARG A 94 -9.54 -1.00 -16.20
N VAL A 95 -10.51 -0.99 -17.09
CA VAL A 95 -10.44 -1.82 -18.29
C VAL A 95 -9.27 -1.28 -19.11
N GLY A 96 -8.19 -2.04 -19.20
CA GLY A 96 -7.11 -1.69 -20.11
C GLY A 96 -7.68 -1.67 -21.52
N GLU A 97 -7.51 -0.56 -22.24
CA GLU A 97 -7.60 -0.61 -23.70
C GLU A 97 -6.59 -1.68 -24.13
N GLU A 98 -7.10 -2.78 -24.67
CA GLU A 98 -6.28 -3.74 -25.41
C GLU A 98 -5.65 -2.95 -26.55
N GLY A 99 -4.42 -2.49 -26.34
CA GLY A 99 -3.60 -1.93 -27.40
C GLY A 99 -3.49 -2.98 -28.49
N GLY A 100 -4.02 -2.66 -29.67
CA GLY A 100 -3.85 -3.44 -30.89
C GLY A 100 -2.40 -3.47 -31.40
#